data_AF-A0A959CM10-F1
#
_entry.id   AF-A0A959CM10-F1
#
_cell.length_a   1.000
_cell.length_b   1.000
_cell.length_c   1.000
_cell.angle_alpha   90.00
_cell.angle_beta   90.00
_cell.angle_gamma   90.00
#
_symmetry.space_group_name_H-M   'P 1'
#
loop_
_entity.id
_entity.type
_entity.pdbx_description
1 polymer ?
#
loop_
_entity_poly.entity_id
_entity_poly.type
_entity_poly.pdbx_seq_one_letter_code
_entity_poly.pdbx_strand_id
1 'polypeptide(L)' 'EEKEYYQAYYTKTLAALDVEQYRDERIIIKGCTDNKPIPANAYLELTKRLRPLAKSIMYGEPCSTVPIYKKPREGR' A
#
# COMPACT_ATOMS: atom_id res chain seq x y z
N GLU A 1 -6.24 -4.02 -22.94
CA GLU A 1 -6.50 -5.45 -22.65
C GLU A 1 -5.51 -6.00 -21.61
N GLU A 2 -5.97 -6.92 -20.75
CA GLU A 2 -5.34 -7.45 -19.51
C GLU A 2 -4.90 -6.40 -18.45
N LYS A 3 -4.03 -5.44 -18.78
CA LYS A 3 -3.57 -4.39 -17.86
C LYS A 3 -4.72 -3.53 -17.32
N GLU A 4 -5.65 -3.13 -18.20
CA GLU A 4 -6.84 -2.35 -17.82
C GLU A 4 -7.79 -3.15 -16.93
N TYR A 5 -7.91 -4.47 -17.16
CA TYR A 5 -8.69 -5.34 -16.30
C TYR A 5 -8.11 -5.37 -14.89
N TYR A 6 -6.80 -5.62 -14.74
CA TYR A 6 -6.16 -5.60 -13.43
C TYR A 6 -6.25 -4.22 -12.78
N GLN A 7 -6.09 -3.14 -13.55
CA GLN A 7 -6.23 -1.78 -13.06
C GLN A 7 -7.63 -1.54 -12.47
N ALA A 8 -8.69 -1.91 -13.20
CA ALA A 8 -10.07 -1.79 -12.75
C ALA A 8 -10.35 -2.69 -11.54
N TYR A 9 -9.87 -3.93 -11.57
CA TYR A 9 -10.02 -4.92 -10.49
C TYR A 9 -9.40 -4.44 -9.17
N TYR A 10 -8.14 -3.99 -9.20
CA TYR A 10 -7.46 -3.48 -8.01
C TYR A 10 -8.09 -2.18 -7.51
N THR A 11 -8.49 -1.28 -8.41
CA THR A 11 -9.18 -0.04 -8.02
C THR A 11 -10.48 -0.35 -7.27
N LYS A 12 -11.30 -1.28 -7.77
CA LYS A 12 -12.55 -1.70 -7.13
C LYS A 12 -12.32 -2.44 -5.81
N THR A 13 -11.35 -3.35 -5.78
CA THR A 13 -11.02 -4.12 -4.58
C THR A 13 -10.47 -3.22 -3.47
N LEU A 14 -9.53 -2.33 -3.81
CA LEU A 14 -9.00 -1.36 -2.85
C LEU A 14 -10.06 -0.37 -2.39
N ALA A 15 -11.03 -0.03 -3.26
CA ALA A 15 -12.19 0.80 -2.89
C ALA A 15 -13.01 0.23 -1.75
N ALA A 16 -13.21 -1.08 -1.73
CA ALA A 16 -13.98 -1.80 -0.72
C ALA A 16 -13.13 -2.27 0.48
N LEU A 17 -11.80 -2.09 0.44
CA LEU A 17 -10.92 -2.50 1.53
C LEU A 17 -11.10 -1.59 2.75
N ASP A 18 -11.47 -2.20 3.88
CA ASP A 18 -11.44 -1.51 5.16
C ASP A 18 -9.99 -1.34 5.62
N VAL A 19 -9.52 -0.10 5.59
CA VAL A 19 -8.15 0.28 5.98
C VAL A 19 -8.06 0.75 7.43
N GLU A 20 -9.20 0.86 8.12
CA GLU A 20 -9.27 1.37 9.49
C GLU A 20 -8.55 0.44 10.48
N GLN A 21 -8.57 -0.87 10.20
CA GLN A 21 -7.81 -1.89 10.93
C GLN A 21 -6.29 -1.65 10.95
N TYR A 22 -5.76 -0.80 10.08
CA TYR A 22 -4.34 -0.45 10.03
C TYR A 22 -4.02 0.91 10.68
N ARG A 23 -4.97 1.49 11.40
CA ARG A 23 -4.78 2.73 12.15
C ARG A 23 -3.62 2.58 13.12
N ASP A 24 -2.72 3.57 13.09
CA ASP A 24 -1.57 3.67 13.96
C ASP A 24 -0.59 2.48 13.89
N GLU A 25 -0.67 1.68 12.82
CA GLU A 25 0.20 0.53 12.58
C GLU A 25 1.41 0.86 11.70
N ARG A 26 2.40 -0.02 11.73
CA ARG A 26 3.55 0.01 10.80
C ARG A 26 3.34 -1.03 9.71
N ILE A 27 3.25 -0.58 8.47
CA ILE A 27 2.82 -1.42 7.35
C ILE A 27 3.98 -1.65 6.40
N ILE A 28 4.15 -2.90 5.98
CA ILE A 28 5.04 -3.28 4.88
C ILE A 28 4.19 -3.74 3.70
N ILE A 29 4.28 -3.03 2.59
CA ILE A 29 3.65 -3.39 1.33
C ILE A 29 4.63 -4.28 0.57
N LYS A 30 4.30 -5.57 0.41
CA LYS A 30 5.12 -6.51 -0.38
C LYS A 30 5.04 -6.16 -1.86
N GLY A 31 6.20 -6.03 -2.50
CA GLY A 31 6.33 -5.57 -3.90
C GLY A 31 6.60 -6.68 -4.92
N CYS A 32 7.23 -7.78 -4.49
CA CYS A 32 7.41 -8.96 -5.31
C CYS A 32 6.15 -9.83 -5.20
N THR A 33 5.59 -10.23 -6.33
CA THR A 33 4.51 -11.21 -6.36
C THR A 33 4.95 -12.39 -7.18
N ASP A 34 4.63 -13.58 -6.68
CA ASP A 34 5.01 -14.86 -7.27
C ASP A 34 4.13 -15.21 -8.47
N ASN A 35 4.00 -14.30 -9.46
CA ASN A 35 3.35 -14.49 -10.79
C ASN A 35 2.03 -13.73 -11.03
N LYS A 36 1.77 -12.57 -10.40
CA LYS A 36 0.59 -11.74 -10.76
C LYS A 36 0.99 -10.30 -11.09
N PRO A 37 0.66 -9.76 -12.27
CA PRO A 37 0.98 -8.37 -12.58
C PRO A 37 0.13 -7.42 -11.72
N ILE A 38 0.74 -6.82 -10.70
CA ILE A 38 0.12 -5.74 -9.94
C ILE A 38 0.44 -4.41 -10.65
N PRO A 39 -0.58 -3.66 -11.10
CA PRO A 39 -0.35 -2.40 -11.77
C PRO A 39 0.13 -1.35 -10.77
N ALA A 40 1.02 -0.45 -11.21
CA ALA A 40 1.65 0.55 -10.35
C ALA A 40 0.64 1.45 -9.61
N ASN A 41 -0.51 1.73 -10.24
CA ASN A 41 -1.58 2.52 -9.64
C ASN A 41 -2.17 1.85 -8.38
N ALA A 42 -2.18 0.52 -8.29
CA ALA A 42 -2.70 -0.18 -7.13
C ALA A 42 -1.86 0.12 -5.87
N TYR A 43 -0.54 0.10 -6.01
CA TYR A 43 0.38 0.47 -4.92
C TYR A 43 0.20 1.94 -4.51
N LEU A 44 0.02 2.83 -5.48
CA LEU A 44 -0.21 4.25 -5.23
C LEU A 44 -1.53 4.48 -4.47
N GLU A 45 -2.63 3.88 -4.93
CA GLU A 45 -3.95 4.02 -4.31
C GLU A 45 -4.00 3.42 -2.91
N LEU A 46 -3.38 2.25 -2.71
CA LEU A 46 -3.25 1.64 -1.38
C LEU A 46 -2.46 2.57 -0.44
N THR A 47 -1.31 3.07 -0.89
CA THR A 47 -0.47 3.97 -0.10
C THR A 47 -1.22 5.25 0.27
N LYS A 48 -1.98 5.85 -0.67
CA LYS A 48 -2.80 7.05 -0.42
C LYS A 48 -3.83 6.82 0.69
N ARG A 49 -4.50 5.67 0.70
CA ARG A 49 -5.51 5.30 1.71
C ARG A 49 -4.91 5.04 3.08
N LEU A 50 -3.74 4.38 3.11
CA LEU A 50 -3.05 4.03 4.36
C LEU A 50 -2.34 5.23 4.99
N ARG A 51 -1.81 6.16 4.19
CA ARG A 51 -1.00 7.30 4.66
C ARG A 51 -1.64 8.13 5.79
N PRO A 52 -2.94 8.51 5.75
CA PRO A 52 -3.54 9.28 6.85
C PRO A 52 -3.69 8.50 8.17
N LEU A 53 -3.67 7.16 8.11
CA LEU A 53 -3.95 6.28 9.26
C LEU A 53 -2.69 5.66 9.87
N ALA A 54 -1.76 5.20 9.02
CA ALA A 54 -0.59 4.44 9.43
C ALA A 54 0.50 5.31 10.08
N LYS A 55 1.27 4.73 11.00
CA LYS A 55 2.48 5.38 11.56
C LYS A 55 3.64 5.38 10.56
N SER A 56 3.77 4.33 9.77
CA SER A 56 4.76 4.24 8.71
C SER A 56 4.35 3.22 7.66
N ILE A 57 4.76 3.48 6.41
CA ILE A 57 4.57 2.58 5.29
C ILE A 57 5.94 2.32 4.68
N MET A 58 6.29 1.06 4.52
CA MET A 58 7.49 0.61 3.83
C MET A 58 7.10 -0.27 2.65
N TYR A 59 7.97 -0.38 1.66
CA TYR A 59 7.76 -1.21 0.48
C TYR A 59 8.90 -2.21 0.32
N GLY A 60 8.58 -3.44 -0.06
CA GLY A 60 9.58 -4.49 -0.33
C GLY A 60 9.40 -5.73 0.55
N GLU A 61 10.44 -6.54 0.64
CA GLU A 61 10.46 -7.74 1.48
C GLU A 61 10.91 -7.43 2.91
N PRO A 62 10.49 -8.20 3.93
CA PRO A 62 10.82 -7.92 5.33
C PRO A 62 12.30 -7.63 5.61
N CYS A 63 13.21 -8.30 4.88
CA CYS A 63 14.65 -8.13 5.04
C CYS A 63 15.25 -6.96 4.21
N SER A 64 14.49 -6.37 3.30
CA SER A 64 14.96 -5.39 2.30
C SER A 64 13.97 -4.24 2.05
N THR A 65 13.18 -3.88 3.05
CA THR A 65 12.17 -2.83 2.91
C THR A 65 12.75 -1.43 2.78
N VAL A 66 12.14 -0.59 1.94
CA VAL A 66 12.43 0.84 1.82
C VAL A 66 11.29 1.67 2.45
N PRO A 67 11.59 2.70 3.25
CA PRO A 67 10.56 3.55 3.82
C PRO A 67 9.93 4.44 2.74
N ILE A 68 8.60 4.39 2.62
CA ILE A 68 7.81 5.22 1.69
C ILE A 68 7.16 6.38 2.42
N TYR A 69 6.71 6.14 3.65
CA TYR A 69 6.08 7.15 4.49
C TYR A 69 6.37 6.91 5.95
N LYS A 70 6.52 7.99 6.71
CA LYS A 70 6.59 7.97 8.16
C LYS A 70 5.85 9.19 8.68
N LYS A 71 4.88 8.96 9.56
CA LYS A 71 4.14 10.05 10.21
C LYS A 71 5.13 10.88 11.04
N PRO A 72 5.18 12.21 10.85
CA PRO A 72 5.96 13.09 11.71
C PRO A 72 5.58 12.84 13.17
N ARG A 73 6.57 12.82 14.07
CA ARG A 73 6.26 12.74 15.50
C ARG A 73 5.67 14.08 15.90
N GLU A 74 4.46 14.06 16.44
CA GLU A 74 3.86 15.24 17.04
C GLU A 74 4.72 15.63 18.26
N GLY A 75 5.32 16.83 18.22
CA GLY A 75 6.17 17.35 19.31
C GLY A 75 7.68 17.11 19.22
N ARG A 76 8.27 17.03 18.02
CA ARG A 76 9.73 17.24 17.84
C ARG A 76 10.02 18.32 16.82
#